data_AF-A0A9E5J3D0-F1
#
_entry.id   AF-A0A9E5J3D0-F1
#
_cell.length_a   1.000
_cell.length_b   1.000
_cell.length_c   1.000
_cell.angle_alpha   90.00
_cell.angle_beta   90.00
_cell.angle_gamma   90.00
#
_symmetry.space_group_name_H-M   'P 1'
#
loop_
_entity.id
_entity.type
_entity.pdbx_description
1 polymer ?
#
loop_
_entity_poly.entity_id
_entity_poly.type
_entity_poly.pdbx_seq_one_letter_code
_entity_poly.pdbx_strand_id
1 'polypeptide(L)' 'MPKTIGLIAGTGFYDLPALKDAQSKEVETAYGIASVKSGQLSGVNLVFLTR' A
#
# COMPACT_ATOMS: atom_id res chain seq x y z
N MET A 1 7.61 18.18 1.86
CA MET A 1 6.97 16.92 2.31
C MET A 1 7.22 15.86 1.26
N PRO A 2 7.71 14.66 1.60
CA PRO A 2 7.80 13.57 0.63
C PRO A 2 6.38 13.27 0.10
N LYS A 3 6.23 13.15 -1.22
CA LYS A 3 4.95 12.80 -1.84
C LYS A 3 4.62 11.35 -1.51
N THR A 4 3.42 11.10 -0.99
CA THR A 4 2.89 9.76 -0.75
C THR A 4 1.82 9.46 -1.78
N ILE A 5 1.90 8.29 -2.42
CA ILE A 5 0.94 7.82 -3.43
C ILE A 5 0.14 6.64 -2.87
N GLY A 6 -1.18 6.69 -3.00
CA GLY A 6 -2.07 5.54 -2.76
C GLY A 6 -2.34 4.80 -4.06
N LEU A 7 -2.16 3.48 -4.06
CA LEU A 7 -2.49 2.60 -5.18
C LEU A 7 -3.51 1.56 -4.71
N ILE A 8 -4.70 1.57 -5.30
CA ILE A 8 -5.74 0.56 -5.05
C ILE A 8 -5.80 -0.34 -6.27
N ALA A 9 -5.50 -1.62 -6.07
CA ALA A 9 -5.47 -2.61 -7.13
C ALA A 9 -6.59 -3.63 -6.96
N GLY A 10 -7.19 -4.02 -8.09
CA GLY A 10 -8.22 -5.05 -8.14
C GLY A 10 -7.65 -6.44 -8.45
N THR A 11 -8.54 -7.32 -8.88
CA THR A 11 -8.25 -8.74 -9.15
C THR A 11 -7.03 -8.95 -10.04
N GLY A 12 -6.15 -9.86 -9.61
CA GLY A 12 -4.91 -10.19 -10.33
C GLY A 12 -3.67 -9.40 -9.87
N PHE A 13 -3.84 -8.37 -9.05
CA PHE A 13 -2.76 -7.55 -8.51
C PHE A 13 -2.75 -7.61 -6.98
N TYR A 14 -2.42 -8.77 -6.43
CA TYR A 14 -2.42 -9.04 -4.98
C TYR A 14 -1.10 -8.68 -4.29
N ASP A 15 -0.05 -8.40 -5.07
CA ASP A 15 1.25 -8.04 -4.53
C ASP A 15 1.98 -7.04 -5.41
N LEU A 16 2.93 -6.34 -4.81
CA LEU A 16 3.82 -5.42 -5.49
C LEU A 16 5.28 -5.73 -5.11
N PRO A 17 5.91 -6.74 -5.73
CA PRO A 17 7.25 -7.21 -5.35
C PRO A 17 8.36 -6.15 -5.47
N ALA A 18 8.14 -5.12 -6.29
CA ALA A 18 9.07 -4.01 -6.48
C ALA A 18 9.06 -2.99 -5.33
N LEU A 19 8.15 -3.13 -4.36
CA LEU A 19 8.04 -2.25 -3.20
C LEU A 19 9.16 -2.57 -2.20
N LYS A 20 10.10 -1.63 -2.05
CA LYS A 20 11.18 -1.73 -1.07
C LYS A 20 10.67 -1.44 0.32
N ASP A 21 11.26 -2.12 1.31
CA ASP A 21 10.90 -1.98 2.73
C ASP A 21 9.39 -2.16 2.99
N ALA A 22 8.79 -3.09 2.23
CA ALA A 22 7.36 -3.35 2.31
C ALA A 22 6.97 -3.85 3.71
N GLN A 23 6.02 -3.14 4.33
CA GLN A 23 5.42 -3.51 5.60
C GLN A 23 3.91 -3.60 5.45
N SER A 24 3.34 -4.72 5.90
CA SER A 24 1.90 -4.85 6.05
C SER A 24 1.44 -4.06 7.27
N LYS A 25 0.37 -3.30 7.12
CA LYS A 25 -0.24 -2.50 8.18
C LYS A 25 -1.75 -2.64 8.12
N GLU A 26 -2.35 -2.84 9.28
CA GLU A 26 -3.79 -2.71 9.44
C GLU A 26 -4.14 -1.27 9.83
N VAL A 27 -5.14 -0.72 9.16
CA VAL A 27 -5.63 0.64 9.40
C VAL A 27 -7.09 0.54 9.79
N GLU A 28 -7.40 0.95 11.02
CA GLU A 28 -8.78 1.14 11.45
C GLU A 28 -9.39 2.33 10.72
N THR A 29 -10.59 2.14 10.21
CA THR A 29 -11.40 3.18 9.57
C THR A 29 -12.80 3.17 10.19
N ALA A 30 -13.58 4.22 9.91
CA ALA A 30 -14.99 4.26 10.30
C ALA A 30 -15.83 3.11 9.69
N TYR A 31 -15.30 2.39 8.70
CA TYR A 31 -15.95 1.31 7.97
C TYR A 31 -15.36 -0.07 8.27
N GLY A 32 -14.47 -0.18 9.27
CA GLY A 32 -13.76 -1.41 9.63
C GLY A 32 -12.27 -1.35 9.31
N ILE A 33 -11.60 -2.51 9.40
CA ILE A 33 -10.15 -2.64 9.23
C ILE A 33 -9.81 -2.81 7.74
N ALA A 34 -8.82 -2.03 7.28
CA ALA A 34 -8.20 -2.20 5.96
C ALA A 34 -6.76 -2.70 6.11
N SER A 35 -6.41 -3.75 5.37
CA SER A 35 -5.03 -4.24 5.30
C SER A 35 -4.33 -3.61 4.10
N VAL A 36 -3.22 -2.90 4.35
CA VAL A 36 -2.41 -2.23 3.32
C VAL A 36 -0.96 -2.65 3.41
N LYS A 37 -0.22 -2.57 2.31
CA LYS A 37 1.25 -2.61 2.32
C LYS A 37 1.81 -1.23 2.06
N SER A 38 2.75 -0.77 2.87
CA SER A 38 3.46 0.49 2.63
C SER A 38 4.94 0.23 2.39
N GLY A 39 5.58 1.03 1.54
CA GLY A 39 7.02 0.98 1.29
C GLY A 39 7.46 2.05 0.30
N GLN A 40 8.61 1.85 -0.33
CA GLN A 40 9.13 2.74 -1.36
C GLN A 40 9.15 2.09 -2.75
N LEU A 41 8.69 2.84 -3.74
CA LEU A 41 8.85 2.50 -5.16
C LEU A 41 9.55 3.67 -5.86
N SER A 42 10.72 3.42 -6.44
CA SER A 42 11.53 4.43 -7.15
C SER A 42 11.77 5.72 -6.35
N GLY A 43 11.99 5.60 -5.03
CA GLY A 43 12.24 6.72 -4.12
C GLY A 43 10.98 7.47 -3.67
N VAL A 44 9.78 6.99 -4.04
CA VAL A 44 8.49 7.55 -3.64
C VAL A 44 7.82 6.65 -2.62
N ASN A 45 7.26 7.23 -1.55
CA ASN A 45 6.48 6.48 -0.57
C ASN A 45 5.16 6.05 -1.18
N LEU A 46 4.87 4.76 -1.14
CA LEU A 46 3.68 4.18 -1.73
C LEU A 46 2.91 3.36 -0.69
N VAL A 47 1.59 3.53 -0.68
CA VAL A 47 0.65 2.73 0.10
C VAL A 47 -0.21 1.95 -0.89
N PHE A 48 -0.17 0.63 -0.78
CA PHE A 48 -0.79 -0.33 -1.67
C PHE A 48 -1.94 -1.05 -0.95
N LEU A 49 -3.13 -0.99 -1.53
CA LEU A 49 -4.32 -1.69 -1.06
C LEU A 49 -4.79 -2.65 -2.15
N THR A 50 -4.98 -3.91 -1.79
CA THR A 50 -5.53 -4.93 -2.69
C THR A 50 -6.97 -5.24 -2.33
N ARG A 51 -7.81 -5.49 -3.34
CA ARG A 51 -9.21 -5.86 -3.20
C ARG A 51 -9.53 -7.06 -4.06
#